data_AF-A0A7C4JRS6-F1
#
_entry.id   AF-A0A7C4JRS6-F1
#
_cell.length_a   1.000
_cell.length_b   1.000
_cell.length_c   1.000
_cell.angle_alpha   90.00
_cell.angle_beta   90.00
_cell.angle_gamma   90.00
#
_symmetry.space_group_name_H-M   'P 1'
#
loop_
_entity.id
_entity.type
_entity.pdbx_description
1 polymer ?
#
loop_
_entity_poly.entity_id
_entity_poly.type
_entity_poly.pdbx_seq_one_letter_code
_entity_poly.pdbx_strand_id
1 'polypeptide(L)'
;ATFTLRYWTSNTTYEEKEINFSGGTLKDLVNAINSAQEKVEASILFDGTSYKLMLSEKDVANSSKETTIDSSVIEISSGKLPAQLGALETLQNAQNAEIKIGSNTFTSPSNTFNNIISGLTLTVYKEGSTYLSVEDDYSQVSSNLSSLVEKINSLIDLINSQTAKGGIFQGNAVITQIKPQIFSLMKPLISLGIINLDDNGKYSLNTDTLNTLIKENPNTLQSAINQVKNDFSSALEDLISIINSYKSIQDRQIESINQKIDTLQKTLKKEEERLRLEFSKIETLMYNNEQLRLRLESLAKPISEILKD
;
A
#
# COMPACT_ATOMS: atom_id res chain seq x y z
N ALA A 1 28.17 -39.84 14.39
CA ALA A 1 27.90 -39.45 15.77
C ALA A 1 26.57 -38.71 15.81
N THR A 2 25.57 -39.29 16.48
CA THR A 2 24.34 -38.57 16.81
C THR A 2 24.54 -37.97 18.19
N PHE A 3 24.28 -36.67 18.32
CA PHE A 3 24.37 -35.96 19.59
C PHE A 3 23.21 -34.97 19.72
N THR A 4 22.88 -34.59 20.95
CA THR A 4 21.84 -33.59 21.22
C THR A 4 22.51 -32.26 21.51
N LEU A 5 22.20 -31.25 20.69
CA LEU A 5 22.57 -29.87 20.93
C LEU A 5 21.49 -29.22 21.80
N ARG A 6 21.88 -28.69 22.95
CA ARG A 6 21.01 -27.90 23.82
C ARG A 6 21.36 -26.42 23.68
N TYR A 7 20.33 -25.61 23.52
CA TYR A 7 20.39 -24.15 23.57
C TYR A 7 19.54 -23.65 24.74
N TRP A 8 20.16 -23.03 25.72
CA TRP A 8 19.45 -22.44 26.85
C TRP A 8 18.83 -21.09 26.45
N THR A 9 17.52 -20.91 26.72
CA THR A 9 16.82 -19.64 26.52
C THR A 9 16.74 -18.79 27.79
N SER A 10 17.00 -19.41 28.94
CA SER A 10 17.18 -18.76 30.24
C SER A 10 18.01 -19.65 31.17
N ASN A 11 18.14 -19.27 32.44
CA ASN A 11 18.81 -20.11 33.44
C ASN A 11 18.10 -21.45 33.72
N THR A 12 16.80 -21.57 33.39
CA THR A 12 16.00 -22.75 33.71
C THR A 12 15.31 -23.39 32.50
N THR A 13 15.25 -22.68 31.37
CA THR A 13 14.58 -23.14 30.14
C THR A 13 15.58 -23.35 29.02
N TYR A 14 15.36 -24.40 28.24
CA TYR A 14 16.21 -24.75 27.11
C TYR A 14 15.41 -25.44 26.01
N GLU A 15 16.00 -25.48 24.82
CA GLU A 15 15.54 -26.26 23.68
C GLU A 15 16.63 -27.23 23.27
N GLU A 16 16.22 -28.40 22.79
CA GLU A 16 17.14 -29.44 22.34
C GLU A 16 16.84 -29.84 20.91
N LYS A 17 17.91 -30.09 20.16
CA LYS A 17 17.83 -30.66 18.82
C LYS A 17 18.81 -31.80 18.66
N GLU A 18 18.31 -32.93 18.18
CA GLU A 18 19.16 -34.02 17.73
C GLU A 18 19.86 -33.66 16.42
N ILE A 19 21.19 -33.75 16.43
CA ILE A 19 22.04 -33.54 15.27
C ILE A 19 22.48 -34.88 14.72
N ASN A 20 21.99 -35.19 13.52
CA ASN A 20 22.30 -36.42 12.82
C ASN A 20 23.52 -36.22 11.90
N PHE A 21 24.70 -36.65 12.37
CA PHE A 21 25.94 -36.60 11.61
C PHE A 21 26.49 -38.01 11.39
N SER A 22 26.39 -38.53 10.17
CA SER A 22 26.83 -39.89 9.80
C SER A 22 28.34 -40.00 9.50
N GLY A 23 29.10 -38.92 9.67
CA GLY A 23 30.53 -38.83 9.33
C GLY A 23 30.75 -37.98 8.08
N GLY A 24 32.01 -37.58 7.84
CA GLY A 24 32.37 -36.68 6.75
C GLY A 24 33.36 -35.61 7.19
N THR A 25 33.33 -34.46 6.52
CA THR A 25 34.20 -33.31 6.79
C THR A 25 33.65 -32.44 7.92
N LEU A 26 34.49 -31.54 8.47
CA LEU A 26 34.02 -30.53 9.43
C LEU A 26 32.94 -29.61 8.84
N LYS A 27 33.00 -29.36 7.52
CA LYS A 27 31.96 -28.61 6.79
C LYS A 27 30.62 -29.35 6.80
N ASP A 28 30.64 -30.67 6.65
CA ASP A 28 29.41 -31.48 6.69
C ASP A 28 28.78 -31.45 8.09
N LEU A 29 29.60 -31.45 9.15
CA LEU A 29 29.13 -31.27 10.52
C LEU A 29 28.50 -29.88 10.74
N VAL A 30 29.16 -28.81 10.29
CA VAL A 30 28.62 -27.45 10.36
C VAL A 30 27.27 -27.36 9.65
N ASN A 31 27.18 -27.90 8.43
CA ASN A 31 25.93 -27.93 7.67
C ASN A 31 24.84 -28.73 8.39
N ALA A 32 25.18 -29.87 8.99
CA ALA A 32 24.23 -30.67 9.76
C ALA A 32 23.68 -29.91 10.98
N ILE A 33 24.52 -29.17 11.69
CA ILE A 33 24.09 -28.35 12.84
C ILE A 33 23.18 -27.21 12.37
N ASN A 34 23.60 -26.44 11.35
CA ASN A 34 22.86 -25.28 10.86
C ASN A 34 21.54 -25.65 10.16
N SER A 35 21.43 -26.86 9.61
CA SER A 35 20.19 -27.32 8.96
C SER A 35 19.18 -27.89 9.96
N ALA A 36 19.62 -28.30 11.15
CA ALA A 36 18.76 -28.97 12.12
C ALA A 36 18.01 -28.00 13.05
N GLN A 37 18.53 -26.78 13.25
CA GLN A 37 18.03 -25.80 14.21
C GLN A 37 18.30 -24.36 13.74
N GLU A 38 17.67 -23.37 14.38
CA GLU A 38 17.73 -21.96 13.93
C GLU A 38 18.40 -20.99 14.91
N LYS A 39 18.74 -21.41 16.14
CA LYS A 39 19.20 -20.53 17.23
C LYS A 39 20.72 -20.46 17.40
N VAL A 40 21.44 -21.45 16.90
CA VAL A 40 22.89 -21.58 16.96
C VAL A 40 23.45 -21.44 15.55
N GLU A 41 24.51 -20.67 15.40
CA GLU A 41 25.33 -20.62 14.20
C GLU A 41 26.58 -21.47 14.42
N ALA A 42 26.70 -22.55 13.65
CA ALA A 42 27.91 -23.33 13.54
C ALA A 42 28.79 -22.80 12.41
N SER A 43 30.09 -22.70 12.66
CA SER A 43 31.07 -22.24 11.68
C SER A 43 32.43 -22.92 11.91
N ILE A 44 33.35 -22.68 10.98
CA ILE A 44 34.72 -23.21 11.04
C ILE A 44 35.67 -22.06 11.39
N LEU A 45 36.36 -22.20 12.52
CA LEU A 45 37.42 -21.28 12.95
C LEU A 45 38.79 -21.88 12.62
N PHE A 46 39.64 -21.14 11.91
CA PHE A 46 41.05 -21.49 11.77
C PHE A 46 41.88 -20.66 12.74
N ASP A 47 42.51 -21.31 13.71
CA ASP A 47 43.28 -20.63 14.77
C ASP A 47 44.76 -20.38 14.40
N GLY A 48 45.10 -20.56 13.12
CA GLY A 48 46.48 -20.46 12.61
C GLY A 48 47.21 -21.81 12.57
N THR A 49 46.74 -22.82 13.29
CA THR A 49 47.34 -24.17 13.31
C THR A 49 46.34 -25.26 12.92
N SER A 50 45.10 -25.15 13.36
CA SER A 50 44.06 -26.17 13.20
C SER A 50 42.70 -25.55 12.88
N TYR A 51 41.84 -26.35 12.24
CA TYR A 51 40.43 -26.00 12.04
C TYR A 51 39.59 -26.53 13.20
N LYS A 52 38.80 -25.65 13.81
CA LYS A 52 37.93 -25.91 14.96
C LYS A 52 36.48 -25.65 14.59
N LEU A 53 35.57 -26.37 15.25
CA LEU A 53 34.15 -26.04 15.24
C LEU A 53 33.93 -24.84 16.17
N MET A 54 33.29 -23.78 15.67
CA MET A 54 32.84 -22.66 16.48
C MET A 54 31.32 -22.65 16.49
N LEU A 55 30.73 -22.53 17.69
CA LEU A 55 29.29 -22.38 17.89
C LEU A 55 29.06 -21.03 18.54
N SER A 56 28.18 -20.22 17.96
CA SER A 56 27.74 -18.95 18.52
C SER A 56 26.22 -18.88 18.51
N GLU A 57 25.67 -18.04 19.38
CA GLU A 57 24.25 -17.70 19.27
C GLU A 57 24.01 -16.94 17.97
N LYS A 58 22.95 -17.29 17.25
CA LYS A 58 22.59 -16.58 16.01
C LYS A 58 22.00 -15.20 16.29
N ASP A 59 21.30 -15.08 17.42
CA ASP A 59 20.78 -13.82 17.94
C ASP A 59 20.75 -13.90 19.47
N VAL A 60 21.53 -13.04 20.11
CA VAL A 60 21.65 -12.94 21.57
C VAL A 60 20.33 -12.59 22.25
N ALA A 61 19.38 -11.99 21.52
CA ALA A 61 18.04 -11.72 22.04
C ALA A 61 17.24 -12.98 22.38
N ASN A 62 17.65 -14.16 21.89
CA ASN A 62 16.97 -15.44 22.13
C ASN A 62 17.28 -16.09 23.48
N SER A 63 18.27 -15.59 24.23
CA SER A 63 18.63 -16.11 25.54
C SER A 63 18.86 -15.02 26.56
N SER A 64 18.28 -15.18 27.74
CA SER A 64 18.62 -14.37 28.92
C SER A 64 19.66 -15.03 29.83
N LYS A 65 20.23 -16.17 29.40
CA LYS A 65 21.21 -16.91 30.20
C LYS A 65 22.57 -16.22 30.16
N GLU A 66 23.01 -15.76 31.31
CA GLU A 66 24.39 -15.32 31.49
C GLU A 66 25.29 -16.49 31.87
N THR A 67 26.53 -16.46 31.42
CA THR A 67 27.47 -17.57 31.65
C THR A 67 28.71 -17.14 32.42
N THR A 68 29.28 -18.13 33.10
CA THR A 68 30.57 -18.10 33.77
C THR A 68 31.48 -19.16 33.15
N ILE A 69 32.70 -19.32 33.67
CA ILE A 69 33.65 -20.30 33.15
C ILE A 69 33.14 -21.75 33.16
N ASP A 70 32.21 -22.08 34.07
CA ASP A 70 31.65 -23.43 34.24
C ASP A 70 30.25 -23.60 33.61
N SER A 71 29.77 -22.62 32.85
CA SER A 71 28.45 -22.68 32.22
C SER A 71 28.47 -22.19 30.77
N SER A 72 27.49 -22.62 29.99
CA SER A 72 27.39 -22.26 28.57
C SER A 72 25.92 -22.10 28.17
N VAL A 73 25.68 -21.30 27.13
CA VAL A 73 24.36 -21.20 26.48
C VAL A 73 24.14 -22.37 25.52
N ILE A 74 25.22 -22.86 24.90
CA ILE A 74 25.22 -23.92 23.91
C ILE A 74 26.02 -25.10 24.47
N GLU A 75 25.38 -26.25 24.66
CA GLU A 75 26.03 -27.45 25.19
C GLU A 75 25.63 -28.72 24.43
N ILE A 76 26.46 -29.76 24.52
CA ILE A 76 26.13 -31.10 24.05
C ILE A 76 25.51 -31.86 25.22
N SER A 77 24.18 -31.96 25.27
CA SER A 77 23.47 -32.55 26.41
C SER A 77 23.46 -34.09 26.38
N SER A 78 23.60 -34.68 25.20
CA SER A 78 23.72 -36.14 25.03
C SER A 78 24.57 -36.49 23.81
N GLY A 79 25.15 -37.70 23.80
CA GLY A 79 26.09 -38.11 22.75
C GLY A 79 27.45 -37.41 22.88
N LYS A 80 28.24 -37.40 21.80
CA LYS A 80 29.58 -36.78 21.76
C LYS A 80 29.87 -36.22 20.37
N LEU A 81 30.62 -35.12 20.31
CA LEU A 81 31.27 -34.68 19.08
C LEU A 81 32.28 -35.73 18.59
N PRO A 82 32.65 -35.72 17.29
CA PRO A 82 33.78 -36.50 16.80
C PRO A 82 35.01 -36.34 17.69
N ALA A 83 35.66 -37.45 18.05
CA ALA A 83 36.75 -37.46 19.05
C ALA A 83 37.91 -36.49 18.72
N GLN A 84 38.13 -36.23 17.43
CA GLN A 84 39.15 -35.31 16.92
C GLN A 84 38.89 -33.84 17.29
N LEU A 85 37.64 -33.46 17.60
CA LEU A 85 37.26 -32.10 17.98
C LEU A 85 37.36 -31.85 19.50
N GLY A 86 37.44 -32.91 20.31
CA GLY A 86 37.46 -32.77 21.77
C GLY A 86 36.12 -32.28 22.34
N ALA A 87 36.19 -31.56 23.46
CA ALA A 87 35.05 -30.93 24.11
C ALA A 87 34.91 -29.46 23.66
N LEU A 88 33.72 -28.89 23.86
CA LEU A 88 33.51 -27.46 23.66
C LEU A 88 34.14 -26.67 24.80
N GLU A 89 34.72 -25.52 24.47
CA GLU A 89 35.27 -24.55 25.41
C GLU A 89 34.61 -23.18 25.18
N THR A 90 34.35 -22.44 26.26
CA THR A 90 33.72 -21.11 26.18
C THR A 90 34.76 -20.06 25.77
N LEU A 91 34.61 -19.49 24.57
CA LEU A 91 35.46 -18.40 24.08
C LEU A 91 35.02 -17.02 24.61
N GLN A 92 33.71 -16.81 24.74
CA GLN A 92 33.10 -15.58 25.23
C GLN A 92 31.91 -15.95 26.11
N ASN A 93 31.83 -15.32 27.29
CA ASN A 93 30.68 -15.48 28.16
C ASN A 93 29.48 -14.70 27.61
N ALA A 94 28.29 -15.30 27.65
CA ALA A 94 27.05 -14.58 27.40
C ALA A 94 26.76 -13.67 28.59
N GLN A 95 26.48 -12.40 28.32
CA GLN A 95 26.15 -11.39 29.31
C GLN A 95 24.98 -10.56 28.79
N ASN A 96 24.04 -10.24 29.68
CA ASN A 96 22.94 -9.36 29.33
C ASN A 96 23.40 -7.90 29.40
N ALA A 97 22.83 -7.04 28.56
CA ALA A 97 23.01 -5.61 28.71
C ALA A 97 22.27 -5.14 29.96
N GLU A 98 22.92 -4.29 30.76
CA GLU A 98 22.33 -3.65 31.92
C GLU A 98 22.43 -2.13 31.79
N ILE A 99 21.32 -1.43 32.03
CA ILE A 99 21.31 0.02 32.15
C ILE A 99 20.64 0.46 33.45
N LYS A 100 21.02 1.65 33.92
CA LYS A 100 20.43 2.28 35.09
C LYS A 100 19.82 3.63 34.71
N ILE A 101 18.54 3.82 35.02
CA ILE A 101 17.84 5.09 34.86
C ILE A 101 17.35 5.54 36.24
N GLY A 102 17.96 6.59 36.78
CA GLY A 102 17.74 7.00 38.16
C GLY A 102 18.16 5.91 39.14
N SER A 103 17.22 5.42 39.95
CA SER A 103 17.44 4.31 40.89
C SER A 103 17.07 2.93 40.33
N ASN A 104 16.49 2.85 39.14
CA ASN A 104 15.98 1.60 38.58
C ASN A 104 17.01 0.97 37.63
N THR A 105 17.16 -0.35 37.73
CA THR A 105 18.00 -1.17 36.86
C THR A 105 17.12 -1.90 35.85
N PHE A 106 17.55 -1.92 34.60
CA PHE A 106 16.89 -2.62 33.50
C PHE A 106 17.90 -3.53 32.82
N THR A 107 17.50 -4.77 32.55
CA THR A 107 18.32 -5.76 31.86
C THR A 107 17.68 -6.13 30.52
N SER A 108 18.50 -6.44 29.52
CA SER A 108 18.07 -6.93 28.21
C SER A 108 19.05 -7.99 27.71
N PRO A 109 18.57 -9.09 27.12
CA PRO A 109 19.40 -10.05 26.38
C PRO A 109 20.26 -9.42 25.27
N SER A 110 19.85 -8.27 24.74
CA SER A 110 20.56 -7.56 23.68
C SER A 110 20.96 -6.16 24.12
N ASN A 111 21.81 -5.52 23.33
CA ASN A 111 22.15 -4.10 23.51
C ASN A 111 20.98 -3.14 23.21
N THR A 112 19.82 -3.65 22.80
CA THR A 112 18.63 -2.85 22.54
C THR A 112 17.59 -3.09 23.63
N PHE A 113 17.11 -1.99 24.18
CA PHE A 113 16.05 -1.92 25.15
C PHE A 113 14.83 -1.24 24.54
N ASN A 114 13.77 -2.00 24.37
CA ASN A 114 12.52 -1.49 23.80
C ASN A 114 11.56 -1.10 24.93
N ASN A 115 10.88 0.04 24.78
CA ASN A 115 9.78 0.44 25.65
C ASN A 115 10.10 0.53 27.15
N ILE A 116 11.36 0.76 27.55
CA ILE A 116 11.69 1.10 28.96
C ILE A 116 10.96 2.38 29.37
N ILE A 117 10.96 3.35 28.47
CA ILE A 117 10.10 4.52 28.51
C ILE A 117 9.16 4.39 27.32
N SER A 118 7.87 4.67 27.52
CA SER A 118 6.86 4.52 26.46
C SER A 118 7.28 5.28 25.21
N GLY A 119 7.36 4.57 24.07
CA GLY A 119 7.75 5.14 22.78
C GLY A 119 9.26 5.32 22.57
N LEU A 120 10.12 4.99 23.54
CA LEU A 120 11.57 5.04 23.37
C LEU A 120 12.17 3.65 23.13
N THR A 121 13.12 3.61 22.20
CA THR A 121 14.03 2.48 21.97
C THR A 121 15.44 2.96 22.26
N LEU A 122 16.13 2.31 23.19
CA LEU A 122 17.51 2.65 23.57
C LEU A 122 18.45 1.56 23.09
N THR A 123 19.48 1.92 22.33
CA THR A 123 20.57 1.01 21.97
C THR A 123 21.86 1.47 22.63
N VAL A 124 22.49 0.58 23.39
CA VAL A 124 23.76 0.85 24.07
C VAL A 124 24.94 0.33 23.24
N TYR A 125 26.01 1.11 23.19
CA TYR A 125 27.20 0.78 22.40
C TYR A 125 28.43 0.50 23.27
N LYS A 126 28.49 1.12 24.45
CA LYS A 126 29.61 1.01 25.37
C LYS A 126 29.13 1.33 26.79
N GLU A 127 29.78 0.72 27.75
CA GLU A 127 29.63 1.05 29.17
C GLU A 127 30.00 2.52 29.44
N GLY A 128 29.27 3.14 30.36
CA GLY A 128 29.49 4.53 30.76
C GLY A 128 28.25 5.17 31.34
N SER A 129 28.25 6.50 31.38
CA SER A 129 27.10 7.30 31.81
C SER A 129 26.87 8.43 30.82
N THR A 130 25.60 8.72 30.53
CA THR A 130 25.19 9.80 29.65
C THR A 130 23.85 10.36 30.10
N TYR A 131 23.54 11.58 29.66
CA TYR A 131 22.22 12.18 29.80
C TYR A 131 21.50 12.10 28.46
N LEU A 132 20.19 11.88 28.51
CA LEU A 132 19.31 11.88 27.34
C LEU A 132 18.32 13.03 27.50
N SER A 133 18.25 13.90 26.48
CA SER A 133 17.19 14.90 26.33
C SER A 133 16.22 14.40 25.28
N VAL A 134 14.92 14.51 25.57
CA VAL A 134 13.86 14.25 24.60
C VAL A 134 13.14 15.56 24.38
N GLU A 135 13.15 16.02 23.14
CA GLU A 135 12.59 17.29 22.72
C GLU A 135 11.69 17.06 21.51
N ASP A 136 10.66 17.88 21.38
CA ASP A 136 9.80 17.85 20.21
C ASP A 136 10.58 18.29 18.97
N ASP A 137 10.59 17.44 17.94
CA ASP A 137 11.24 17.74 16.67
C ASP A 137 10.22 18.29 15.64
N TYR A 138 10.32 19.59 15.37
CA TYR A 138 9.50 20.27 14.36
C TYR A 138 10.20 20.40 12.99
N SER A 139 11.38 19.79 12.80
CA SER A 139 12.21 19.95 11.59
C SER A 139 11.48 19.58 10.30
N GLN A 140 10.58 18.59 10.36
CA GLN A 140 9.85 18.10 9.20
C GLN A 140 8.55 18.86 8.91
N VAL A 141 8.03 19.66 9.85
CA VAL A 141 6.70 20.28 9.74
C VAL A 141 6.59 21.16 8.50
N SER A 142 7.60 22.00 8.24
CA SER A 142 7.61 22.87 7.05
C SER A 142 7.57 22.05 5.76
N SER A 143 8.43 21.03 5.63
CA SER A 143 8.47 20.19 4.43
C SER A 143 7.15 19.43 4.17
N ASN A 144 6.52 18.92 5.25
CA ASN A 144 5.26 18.20 5.15
C ASN A 144 4.10 19.12 4.76
N LEU A 145 4.04 20.34 5.33
CA LEU A 145 3.03 21.32 4.96
C LEU A 145 3.22 21.84 3.53
N SER A 146 4.47 22.06 3.09
CA SER A 146 4.76 22.41 1.69
C SER A 146 4.28 21.31 0.73
N SER A 147 4.58 20.04 1.04
CA SER A 147 4.11 18.91 0.22
C SER A 147 2.59 18.80 0.18
N LEU A 148 1.90 19.07 1.30
CA LEU A 148 0.44 19.13 1.35
C LEU A 148 -0.10 20.24 0.43
N VAL A 149 0.46 21.45 0.53
CA VAL A 149 0.08 22.60 -0.30
C VAL A 149 0.27 22.32 -1.78
N GLU A 150 1.40 21.72 -2.16
CA GLU A 150 1.68 21.33 -3.56
C GLU A 150 0.66 20.34 -4.10
N LYS A 151 0.32 19.30 -3.32
CA LYS A 151 -0.69 18.31 -3.72
C LYS A 151 -2.08 18.93 -3.86
N ILE A 152 -2.47 19.81 -2.93
CA ILE A 152 -3.73 20.54 -2.99
C ILE A 152 -3.76 21.44 -4.24
N ASN A 153 -2.70 22.19 -4.49
CA ASN A 153 -2.61 23.07 -5.67
C ASN A 153 -2.70 22.28 -6.98
N SER A 154 -2.06 21.11 -7.05
CA SER A 154 -2.12 20.21 -8.19
C SER A 154 -3.55 19.68 -8.43
N LEU A 155 -4.26 19.33 -7.35
CA LEU A 155 -5.67 18.93 -7.43
C LEU A 155 -6.55 20.08 -7.92
N ILE A 156 -6.31 21.30 -7.45
CA ILE A 156 -7.05 22.50 -7.89
C ILE A 156 -6.81 22.77 -9.36
N ASP A 157 -5.59 22.61 -9.87
CA ASP A 157 -5.28 22.71 -11.31
C ASP A 157 -6.04 21.68 -12.12
N LEU A 158 -6.06 20.43 -11.65
CA LEU A 158 -6.82 19.38 -12.31
C LEU A 158 -8.30 19.76 -12.37
N ILE A 159 -8.91 20.14 -11.24
CA ILE A 159 -10.33 20.54 -11.21
C ILE A 159 -10.57 21.74 -12.14
N ASN A 160 -9.71 22.77 -12.11
CA ASN A 160 -9.80 23.94 -12.98
C ASN A 160 -9.80 23.52 -14.46
N SER A 161 -8.83 22.71 -14.87
CA SER A 161 -8.70 22.25 -16.26
C SER A 161 -9.92 21.48 -16.75
N GLN A 162 -10.53 20.66 -15.88
CA GLN A 162 -11.66 19.82 -16.26
C GLN A 162 -13.01 20.55 -16.20
N THR A 163 -13.12 21.60 -15.39
CA THR A 163 -14.38 22.36 -15.16
C THR A 163 -14.42 23.71 -15.89
N ALA A 164 -13.31 24.12 -16.51
CA ALA A 164 -13.24 25.30 -17.36
C ALA A 164 -14.23 25.22 -18.52
N LYS A 165 -14.48 26.37 -19.18
CA LYS A 165 -15.33 26.43 -20.36
C LYS A 165 -14.79 25.49 -21.45
N GLY A 166 -15.62 24.56 -21.93
CA GLY A 166 -15.26 23.52 -22.89
C GLY A 166 -14.66 22.25 -22.27
N GLY A 167 -14.45 22.21 -20.95
CA GLY A 167 -13.98 21.02 -20.24
C GLY A 167 -15.09 19.97 -20.06
N ILE A 168 -14.68 18.70 -19.90
CA ILE A 168 -15.61 17.55 -19.80
C ILE A 168 -16.55 17.64 -18.59
N PHE A 169 -16.15 18.35 -17.53
CA PHE A 169 -16.92 18.54 -16.30
C PHE A 169 -17.36 20.01 -16.12
N GLN A 170 -17.46 20.78 -17.20
CA GLN A 170 -17.98 22.15 -17.15
C GLN A 170 -19.38 22.16 -16.50
N GLY A 171 -19.55 22.93 -15.43
CA GLY A 171 -20.82 23.05 -14.70
C GLY A 171 -21.19 21.83 -13.85
N ASN A 172 -20.30 20.83 -13.73
CA ASN A 172 -20.57 19.67 -12.89
C ASN A 172 -20.50 20.03 -11.40
N ALA A 173 -21.64 20.00 -10.71
CA ALA A 173 -21.73 20.35 -9.30
C ALA A 173 -20.87 19.45 -8.39
N VAL A 174 -20.80 18.15 -8.67
CA VAL A 174 -20.02 17.18 -7.87
C VAL A 174 -18.53 17.54 -7.90
N ILE A 175 -18.00 17.87 -9.07
CA ILE A 175 -16.57 18.19 -9.24
C ILE A 175 -16.25 19.61 -8.74
N THR A 176 -17.15 20.57 -8.97
CA THR A 176 -16.94 21.96 -8.55
C THR A 176 -17.03 22.17 -7.02
N GLN A 177 -17.78 21.33 -6.30
CA GLN A 177 -17.91 21.37 -4.84
C GLN A 177 -16.64 20.94 -4.08
N ILE A 178 -15.70 20.27 -4.74
CA ILE A 178 -14.45 19.80 -4.11
C ILE A 178 -13.61 20.98 -3.61
N LYS A 179 -13.55 22.10 -4.35
CA LYS A 179 -12.74 23.26 -3.94
C LYS A 179 -13.23 23.94 -2.66
N PRO A 180 -14.53 24.29 -2.51
CA PRO A 180 -15.05 24.78 -1.22
C PRO A 180 -14.81 23.83 -0.04
N GLN A 181 -14.87 22.52 -0.27
CA GLN A 181 -14.59 21.53 0.75
C GLN A 181 -13.12 21.60 1.18
N ILE A 182 -12.17 21.57 0.24
CA ILE A 182 -10.73 21.76 0.53
C ILE A 182 -10.48 23.07 1.29
N PHE A 183 -11.12 24.16 0.88
CA PHE A 183 -11.00 25.43 1.60
C PHE A 183 -11.46 25.32 3.05
N SER A 184 -12.61 24.68 3.30
CA SER A 184 -13.11 24.46 4.65
C SER A 184 -12.16 23.63 5.49
N LEU A 185 -11.55 22.59 4.90
CA LEU A 185 -10.59 21.72 5.58
C LEU A 185 -9.28 22.43 5.92
N MET A 186 -8.86 23.40 5.11
CA MET A 186 -7.65 24.19 5.34
C MET A 186 -7.86 25.35 6.34
N LYS A 187 -9.11 25.67 6.71
CA LYS A 187 -9.44 26.79 7.62
C LYS A 187 -8.63 26.82 8.93
N PRO A 188 -8.33 25.70 9.61
CA PRO A 188 -7.54 25.76 10.84
C PRO A 188 -6.14 26.36 10.60
N LEU A 189 -5.48 26.02 9.49
CA LEU A 189 -4.15 26.56 9.16
C LEU A 189 -4.21 27.96 8.57
N ILE A 190 -5.28 28.28 7.82
CA ILE A 190 -5.52 29.64 7.30
C ILE A 190 -5.80 30.62 8.45
N SER A 191 -6.61 30.21 9.43
CA SER A 191 -6.97 31.06 10.57
C SER A 191 -5.76 31.39 11.45
N LEU A 192 -4.75 30.52 11.45
CA LEU A 192 -3.46 30.76 12.11
C LEU A 192 -2.47 31.56 11.24
N GLY A 193 -2.83 31.90 10.00
CA GLY A 193 -1.94 32.58 9.06
C GLY A 193 -0.75 31.74 8.58
N ILE A 194 -0.77 30.42 8.82
CA ILE A 194 0.24 29.48 8.33
C ILE A 194 0.08 29.28 6.82
N ILE A 195 -1.18 29.30 6.35
CA ILE A 195 -1.52 29.09 4.95
C ILE A 195 -2.22 30.31 4.41
N ASN A 196 -1.72 30.83 3.29
CA ASN A 196 -2.35 31.92 2.55
C ASN A 196 -3.10 31.35 1.34
N LEU A 197 -4.17 32.03 0.94
CA LEU A 197 -4.93 31.76 -0.28
C LEU A 197 -4.84 32.99 -1.19
N ASP A 198 -4.43 32.82 -2.43
CA ASP A 198 -4.43 33.90 -3.42
C ASP A 198 -5.78 34.03 -4.15
N ASP A 199 -5.91 35.07 -4.97
CA ASP A 199 -7.12 35.35 -5.75
C ASP A 199 -7.46 34.26 -6.79
N ASN A 200 -6.47 33.42 -7.14
CA ASN A 200 -6.64 32.29 -8.05
C ASN A 200 -7.05 31.00 -7.33
N GLY A 201 -7.23 31.06 -6.01
CA GLY A 201 -7.55 29.90 -5.17
C GLY A 201 -6.35 28.98 -4.92
N LYS A 202 -5.12 29.49 -5.05
CA LYS A 202 -3.88 28.74 -4.76
C LYS A 202 -3.42 28.98 -3.34
N TYR A 203 -3.00 27.89 -2.72
CA TYR A 203 -2.49 27.87 -1.37
C TYR A 203 -0.98 28.11 -1.37
N SER A 204 -0.48 28.84 -0.38
CA SER A 204 0.96 29.00 -0.14
C SER A 204 1.26 28.93 1.36
N LEU A 205 2.45 28.42 1.69
CA LEU A 205 2.93 28.31 3.06
C LEU A 205 3.60 29.62 3.49
N ASN A 206 3.18 30.17 4.62
CA ASN A 206 3.85 31.25 5.32
C ASN A 206 4.85 30.68 6.32
N THR A 207 6.11 30.55 5.89
CA THR A 207 7.17 29.96 6.72
C THR A 207 7.50 30.81 7.94
N ASP A 208 7.35 32.12 7.87
CA ASP A 208 7.66 33.01 8.99
C ASP A 208 6.64 32.83 10.11
N THR A 209 5.34 32.85 9.79
CA THR A 209 4.28 32.55 10.77
C THR A 209 4.41 31.14 11.33
N LEU A 210 4.72 30.15 10.49
CA LEU A 210 4.95 28.78 10.94
C LEU A 210 6.10 28.71 11.95
N ASN A 211 7.25 29.32 11.64
CA ASN A 211 8.43 29.34 12.52
C ASN A 211 8.16 30.04 13.84
N THR A 212 7.38 31.13 13.83
CA THR A 212 6.93 31.82 15.05
C THR A 212 6.03 30.90 15.89
N LEU A 213 5.05 30.22 15.28
CA LEU A 213 4.16 29.31 16.01
C LEU A 213 4.88 28.09 16.58
N ILE A 214 5.87 27.55 15.88
CA ILE A 214 6.72 26.45 16.40
C ILE A 214 7.41 26.88 17.70
N LYS A 215 7.92 28.11 17.76
CA LYS A 215 8.67 28.62 18.93
C LYS A 215 7.77 29.06 20.08
N GLU A 216 6.68 29.75 19.76
CA GLU A 216 5.89 30.46 20.76
C GLU A 216 4.63 29.68 21.18
N ASN A 217 4.01 28.93 20.27
CA ASN A 217 2.71 28.27 20.50
C ASN A 217 2.62 26.88 19.82
N PRO A 218 3.55 25.94 20.10
CA PRO A 218 3.60 24.64 19.43
C PRO A 218 2.34 23.79 19.63
N ASN A 219 1.68 23.86 20.79
CA ASN A 219 0.43 23.14 21.06
C ASN A 219 -0.73 23.59 20.16
N THR A 220 -0.80 24.89 19.85
CA THR A 220 -1.80 25.45 18.94
C THR A 220 -1.55 24.97 17.52
N LEU A 221 -0.29 24.99 17.09
CA LEU A 221 0.13 24.44 15.80
C LEU A 221 -0.22 22.95 15.68
N GLN A 222 0.15 22.15 16.69
CA GLN A 222 -0.12 20.72 16.72
C GLN A 222 -1.62 20.43 16.65
N SER A 223 -2.43 21.16 17.42
CA SER A 223 -3.89 21.02 17.42
C SER A 223 -4.49 21.32 16.05
N ALA A 224 -4.05 22.40 15.40
CA ALA A 224 -4.51 22.77 14.07
C ALA A 224 -4.10 21.74 13.00
N ILE A 225 -2.84 21.26 13.04
CA ILE A 225 -2.37 20.21 12.12
C ILE A 225 -3.16 18.92 12.34
N ASN A 226 -3.39 18.51 13.59
CA ASN A 226 -4.17 17.31 13.89
C ASN A 226 -5.62 17.42 13.42
N GLN A 227 -6.24 18.59 13.60
CA GLN A 227 -7.58 18.84 13.07
C GLN A 227 -7.59 18.73 11.54
N VAL A 228 -6.68 19.41 10.84
CA VAL A 228 -6.58 19.30 9.38
C VAL A 228 -6.36 17.84 8.96
N LYS A 229 -5.46 17.10 9.62
CA LYS A 229 -5.21 15.69 9.32
C LYS A 229 -6.47 14.83 9.44
N ASN A 230 -7.20 14.97 10.54
CA ASN A 230 -8.40 14.17 10.79
C ASN A 230 -9.52 14.54 9.81
N ASP A 231 -9.77 15.84 9.64
CA ASP A 231 -10.81 16.36 8.77
C ASP A 231 -10.53 15.98 7.30
N PHE A 232 -9.28 16.11 6.83
CA PHE A 232 -8.89 15.67 5.48
C PHE A 232 -9.05 14.16 5.30
N SER A 233 -8.66 13.35 6.28
CA SER A 233 -8.75 11.89 6.15
C SER A 233 -10.20 11.45 5.91
N SER A 234 -11.13 11.93 6.75
CA SER A 234 -12.55 11.64 6.58
C SER A 234 -13.12 12.24 5.29
N ALA A 235 -12.79 13.49 4.98
CA ALA A 235 -13.30 14.14 3.79
C ALA A 235 -12.82 13.48 2.48
N LEU A 236 -11.60 12.96 2.44
CA LEU A 236 -11.08 12.24 1.27
C LEU A 236 -11.80 10.90 1.09
N GLU A 237 -12.08 10.17 2.16
CA GLU A 237 -12.89 8.93 2.10
C GLU A 237 -14.29 9.22 1.55
N ASP A 238 -14.94 10.27 2.05
CA ASP A 238 -16.26 10.69 1.58
C ASP A 238 -16.24 11.12 0.11
N LEU A 239 -15.22 11.89 -0.30
CA LEU A 239 -15.06 12.32 -1.70
C LEU A 239 -14.87 11.13 -2.63
N ILE A 240 -14.04 10.15 -2.24
CA ILE A 240 -13.86 8.92 -3.02
C ILE A 240 -15.19 8.18 -3.16
N SER A 241 -15.96 8.08 -2.07
CA SER A 241 -17.28 7.44 -2.08
C SER A 241 -18.27 8.15 -3.01
N ILE A 242 -18.34 9.48 -2.95
CA ILE A 242 -19.20 10.31 -3.80
C ILE A 242 -18.80 10.16 -5.27
N ILE A 243 -17.52 10.23 -5.59
CA ILE A 243 -17.01 10.09 -6.96
C ILE A 243 -17.32 8.68 -7.52
N ASN A 244 -17.13 7.63 -6.72
CA ASN A 244 -17.46 6.26 -7.11
C ASN A 244 -18.96 6.07 -7.35
N SER A 245 -19.79 6.69 -6.52
CA SER A 245 -21.25 6.69 -6.68
C SER A 245 -21.65 7.43 -7.96
N TYR A 246 -21.07 8.60 -8.21
CA TYR A 246 -21.27 9.36 -9.45
C TYR A 246 -20.88 8.54 -10.68
N LYS A 247 -19.70 7.90 -10.65
CA LYS A 247 -19.23 7.00 -11.72
C LYS A 247 -20.23 5.87 -11.97
N SER A 248 -20.70 5.20 -10.92
CA SER A 248 -21.65 4.10 -11.04
C SER A 248 -23.00 4.51 -11.63
N ILE A 249 -23.43 5.76 -11.40
CA ILE A 249 -24.62 6.32 -12.05
C ILE A 249 -24.37 6.53 -13.54
N GLN A 250 -23.22 7.09 -13.92
CA GLN A 250 -22.84 7.30 -15.32
C GLN A 250 -22.72 5.97 -16.08
N ASP A 251 -22.11 4.95 -15.47
CA ASP A 251 -21.98 3.61 -16.07
C ASP A 251 -23.34 3.00 -16.41
N ARG A 252 -24.32 3.13 -15.49
CA ARG A 252 -25.71 2.67 -15.75
C ARG A 252 -26.41 3.46 -16.85
N GLN A 253 -26.15 4.75 -16.96
CA GLN A 253 -26.70 5.56 -18.05
C GLN A 253 -26.14 5.11 -19.41
N ILE A 254 -24.84 4.83 -19.47
CA ILE A 254 -24.19 4.28 -20.67
C ILE A 254 -24.83 2.95 -21.05
N GLU A 255 -25.03 2.05 -20.08
CA GLU A 255 -25.70 0.77 -20.32
C GLU A 255 -27.12 0.94 -20.87
N SER A 256 -27.92 1.83 -20.28
CA SER A 256 -29.28 2.12 -20.75
C SER A 256 -29.30 2.71 -22.17
N ILE A 257 -28.34 3.58 -22.51
CA ILE A 257 -28.21 4.13 -23.86
C ILE A 257 -27.85 3.03 -24.86
N ASN A 258 -26.93 2.13 -24.52
CA ASN A 258 -26.56 1.01 -25.38
C ASN A 258 -27.75 0.08 -25.66
N GLN A 259 -28.58 -0.21 -24.66
CA GLN A 259 -29.81 -1.00 -24.85
C GLN A 259 -30.82 -0.30 -25.78
N LYS A 260 -30.96 1.02 -25.67
CA LYS A 260 -31.82 1.81 -26.59
C LYS A 260 -31.28 1.77 -28.02
N ILE A 261 -29.96 1.89 -28.20
CA ILE A 261 -29.31 1.80 -29.51
C ILE A 261 -29.61 0.45 -30.15
N ASP A 262 -29.42 -0.66 -29.44
CA ASP A 262 -29.73 -2.02 -29.95
C ASP A 262 -31.21 -2.17 -30.34
N THR A 263 -32.12 -1.65 -29.52
CA THR A 263 -33.57 -1.68 -29.81
C THR A 263 -33.91 -0.88 -31.06
N LEU A 264 -33.35 0.32 -31.22
CA LEU A 264 -33.55 1.15 -32.40
C LEU A 264 -32.98 0.49 -33.66
N GLN A 265 -31.78 -0.11 -33.58
CA GLN A 265 -31.18 -0.85 -34.68
C GLN A 265 -32.07 -2.03 -35.13
N LYS A 266 -32.62 -2.81 -34.18
CA LYS A 266 -33.55 -3.89 -34.48
C LYS A 266 -34.85 -3.39 -35.12
N THR A 267 -35.35 -2.25 -34.67
CA THR A 267 -36.58 -1.64 -35.20
C THR A 267 -36.38 -1.13 -36.63
N LEU A 268 -35.27 -0.43 -36.88
CA LEU A 268 -34.91 0.05 -38.22
C LEU A 268 -34.79 -1.12 -39.22
N LYS A 269 -34.16 -2.23 -38.81
CA LYS A 269 -34.05 -3.42 -39.66
C LYS A 269 -35.42 -4.00 -40.03
N LYS A 270 -36.35 -4.09 -39.06
CA LYS A 270 -37.71 -4.58 -39.33
C LYS A 270 -38.49 -3.67 -40.27
N GLU A 271 -38.37 -2.35 -40.11
CA GLU A 271 -39.02 -1.40 -41.02
C GLU A 271 -38.41 -1.44 -42.43
N GLU A 272 -37.09 -1.62 -42.56
CA GLU A 272 -36.46 -1.84 -43.86
C GLU A 272 -37.03 -3.10 -44.55
N GLU A 273 -37.12 -4.22 -43.83
CA GLU A 273 -37.71 -5.47 -44.33
C GLU A 273 -39.17 -5.27 -44.76
N ARG A 274 -39.96 -4.54 -43.97
CA ARG A 274 -41.36 -4.22 -44.28
C ARG A 274 -41.49 -3.36 -45.54
N LEU A 275 -40.72 -2.28 -45.64
CA LEU A 275 -40.74 -1.39 -46.80
C LEU A 275 -40.31 -2.12 -48.09
N ARG A 276 -39.32 -3.01 -48.02
CA ARG A 276 -38.94 -3.87 -49.16
C ARG A 276 -40.10 -4.77 -49.61
N LEU A 277 -40.85 -5.33 -48.66
CA LEU A 277 -42.03 -6.14 -48.98
C LEU A 277 -43.17 -5.30 -49.58
N GLU A 278 -43.44 -4.11 -49.04
CA GLU A 278 -44.44 -3.19 -49.61
C GLU A 278 -44.07 -2.78 -51.04
N PHE A 279 -42.79 -2.46 -51.28
CA PHE A 279 -42.30 -2.10 -52.61
C PHE A 279 -42.47 -3.25 -53.62
N SER A 280 -42.09 -4.48 -53.25
CA SER A 280 -42.28 -5.67 -54.10
C SER A 280 -43.75 -5.93 -54.46
N LYS A 281 -44.69 -5.67 -53.52
CA LYS A 281 -46.13 -5.77 -53.79
C LYS A 281 -46.60 -4.70 -54.78
N ILE A 282 -46.11 -3.47 -54.65
CA ILE A 282 -46.43 -2.38 -55.58
C ILE A 282 -45.92 -2.71 -56.98
N GLU A 283 -44.68 -3.20 -57.13
CA GLU A 283 -44.13 -3.64 -58.41
C GLU A 283 -45.01 -4.72 -59.06
N THR A 284 -45.48 -5.69 -58.28
CA THR A 284 -46.40 -6.74 -58.76
C THR A 284 -47.74 -6.15 -59.23
N LEU A 285 -48.31 -5.21 -58.48
CA LEU A 285 -49.56 -4.54 -58.85
C LEU A 285 -49.40 -3.68 -60.11
N MET A 286 -48.28 -2.96 -60.25
CA MET A 286 -47.96 -2.19 -61.45
C MET A 286 -47.82 -3.09 -62.67
N TYR A 287 -47.10 -4.20 -62.53
CA TYR A 287 -46.97 -5.20 -63.59
C TYR A 287 -48.35 -5.73 -64.02
N ASN A 288 -49.21 -6.11 -63.07
CA ASN A 288 -50.55 -6.60 -63.37
C ASN A 288 -51.42 -5.53 -64.05
N ASN A 289 -51.33 -4.27 -63.63
CA ASN A 289 -52.05 -3.16 -64.27
C ASN A 289 -51.56 -2.91 -65.71
N GLU A 290 -50.25 -2.99 -65.95
CA GLU A 290 -49.69 -2.86 -67.30
C GLU A 290 -50.22 -3.97 -68.21
N GLN A 291 -50.24 -5.22 -67.72
CA GLN A 291 -50.83 -6.34 -68.46
C GLN A 291 -52.33 -6.14 -68.72
N LEU A 292 -53.07 -5.59 -67.76
CA LEU A 292 -54.48 -5.20 -67.94
C LEU A 292 -54.64 -4.11 -69.00
N ARG A 293 -53.80 -3.08 -68.98
CA ARG A 293 -53.80 -1.99 -69.98
C ARG A 293 -53.57 -2.57 -71.38
N LEU A 294 -52.56 -3.42 -71.54
CA LEU A 294 -52.25 -4.07 -72.82
C LEU A 294 -53.42 -4.94 -73.30
N ARG A 295 -54.10 -5.67 -72.39
CA ARG A 295 -55.30 -6.44 -72.73
C ARG A 295 -56.46 -5.54 -73.16
N LEU A 296 -56.71 -4.45 -72.45
CA LEU A 296 -57.76 -3.48 -72.81
C LEU A 296 -57.46 -2.79 -74.15
N GLU A 297 -56.22 -2.38 -74.40
CA GLU A 297 -55.78 -1.87 -75.70
C GLU A 297 -56.04 -2.89 -76.82
N SER A 298 -55.69 -4.16 -76.58
CA SER A 298 -55.91 -5.23 -77.56
C SER A 298 -57.40 -5.51 -77.86
N LEU A 299 -58.30 -5.24 -76.89
CA LEU A 299 -59.75 -5.36 -77.06
C LEU A 299 -60.38 -4.12 -77.70
N ALA A 300 -59.88 -2.93 -77.37
CA ALA A 300 -60.42 -1.66 -77.85
C ALA A 300 -60.08 -1.40 -79.32
N LYS A 301 -58.89 -1.82 -79.78
CA LYS A 301 -58.43 -1.60 -81.16
C LYS A 301 -59.39 -2.19 -82.20
N PRO A 302 -59.78 -3.48 -82.12
CA PRO A 302 -60.73 -4.09 -83.06
C PRO A 302 -62.13 -3.48 -82.97
N ILE A 303 -62.61 -3.14 -81.77
CA ILE A 303 -63.93 -2.51 -81.57
C ILE A 303 -63.97 -1.11 -82.22
N SER A 304 -62.90 -0.34 -82.09
CA SER A 304 -62.81 1.00 -82.70
C SER A 304 -62.69 0.96 -84.23
N GLU A 305 -62.16 -0.14 -84.78
CA GLU A 305 -62.08 -0.38 -86.21
C GLU A 305 -63.44 -0.81 -86.78
N ILE A 306 -64.23 -1.60 -86.02
CA ILE A 306 -65.60 -2.01 -86.39
C ILE A 306 -66.61 -0.84 -86.36
N LEU A 307 -66.41 0.18 -85.51
CA LEU A 307 -67.31 1.33 -85.39
C LEU A 307 -67.07 2.44 -86.44
N LYS A 308 -66.06 2.29 -87.30
CA LYS A 308 -65.70 3.26 -88.35
C LYS A 308 -66.16 2.87 -89.76
N ASP A 309 -66.75 1.68 -89.91
CA ASP A 309 -67.44 1.20 -91.12
C ASP A 309 -68.97 1.30 -90.96
#